data_AF-D4K2Q2-F1
#
_entry.id   AF-D4K2Q2-F1
#
_cell.length_a   1.000
_cell.length_b   1.000
_cell.length_c   1.000
_cell.angle_alpha   90.00
_cell.angle_beta   90.00
_cell.angle_gamma   90.00
#
_symmetry.space_group_name_H-M   'P 1'
#
loop_
_entity.id
_entity.type
_entity.pdbx_description
1 polymer ?
#
loop_
_entity_poly.entity_id
_entity_poly.type
_entity_poly.pdbx_seq_one_letter_code
_entity_poly.pdbx_strand_id
1 'polypeptide(L)'
;MRKNRNNRPPEVGARGLLRLRCPCCGKEFGTYLHVSQMSIGCRCGATISLERGLAHYEFKCGCCGMHAKGQTNIEELEITIPCKCGNPITLHWDKDKRRYIE
;
A
#
# COMPACT_ATOMS: atom_id res chain seq x y z
N MET A 1 -29.43 6.70 20.23
CA MET A 1 -28.23 7.55 20.11
C MET A 1 -27.37 7.06 18.95
N ARG A 2 -27.29 7.82 17.85
CA ARG A 2 -26.49 7.47 16.66
C ARG A 2 -25.01 7.75 16.99
N LYS A 3 -24.20 6.70 17.15
CA LYS A 3 -22.74 6.86 17.35
C LYS A 3 -22.14 7.46 16.09
N ASN A 4 -21.74 8.72 16.17
CA ASN A 4 -21.01 9.45 15.13
C ASN A 4 -19.71 8.67 14.83
N ARG A 5 -19.58 8.08 13.64
CA ARG A 5 -18.42 7.25 13.24
C ARG A 5 -17.13 8.04 12.98
N ASN A 6 -17.14 9.36 13.20
CA ASN A 6 -16.07 10.27 12.82
C ASN A 6 -15.02 10.55 13.92
N ASN A 7 -15.06 9.85 15.06
CA ASN A 7 -14.08 10.00 16.15
C ASN A 7 -13.18 8.77 16.37
N ARG A 8 -13.02 7.89 15.36
CA ARG A 8 -11.93 6.91 15.48
C ARG A 8 -10.61 7.68 15.38
N PRO A 9 -9.71 7.57 16.37
CA PRO A 9 -8.34 8.02 16.19
C PRO A 9 -7.82 7.40 14.87
N PRO A 10 -7.00 8.12 14.08
CA PRO A 10 -6.37 7.50 12.92
C PRO A 10 -5.77 6.17 13.37
N GLU A 11 -6.15 5.08 12.69
CA GLU A 11 -5.56 3.77 13.00
C GLU A 11 -4.05 3.94 12.88
N VAL A 12 -3.37 3.80 14.02
CA VAL A 12 -1.93 3.99 14.04
C VAL A 12 -1.31 2.74 13.42
N GLY A 13 -0.47 2.93 12.40
CA GLY A 13 0.12 1.86 11.61
C GLY A 13 -0.65 1.51 10.34
N ALA A 14 -0.20 0.45 9.66
CA ALA A 14 -0.79 -0.02 8.42
C ALA A 14 -1.31 -1.45 8.55
N ARG A 15 -2.35 -1.77 7.76
CA ARG A 15 -2.99 -3.08 7.71
C ARG A 15 -3.37 -3.43 6.28
N GLY A 16 -3.43 -4.72 5.96
CA GLY A 16 -3.87 -5.21 4.66
C GLY A 16 -2.71 -5.32 3.68
N LEU A 17 -3.00 -5.17 2.40
CA LEU A 17 -2.03 -5.35 1.33
C LEU A 17 -1.10 -4.13 1.24
N LEU A 18 0.20 -4.36 1.34
CA LEU A 18 1.22 -3.35 1.23
C LEU A 18 2.16 -3.66 0.06
N ARG A 19 2.55 -2.61 -0.67
CA ARG A 19 3.70 -2.61 -1.58
C ARG A 19 4.70 -1.60 -1.06
N LEU A 20 5.86 -2.04 -0.60
CA LEU A 20 6.84 -1.18 0.07
C LEU A 20 8.16 -1.19 -0.67
N ARG A 21 8.82 -0.03 -0.70
CA ARG A 21 10.23 0.13 -1.06
C ARG A 21 11.05 0.35 0.19
N CYS A 22 12.08 -0.47 0.39
CA CYS A 22 13.00 -0.27 1.51
C CYS A 22 13.88 0.97 1.27
N PRO A 23 13.92 1.95 2.19
CA PRO A 23 14.77 3.13 2.03
C PRO A 23 16.27 2.81 2.19
N CYS A 24 16.62 1.69 2.81
CA CYS A 24 18.01 1.28 3.01
C CYS A 24 18.60 0.58 1.76
N CYS A 25 17.91 -0.40 1.18
CA CYS A 25 18.44 -1.19 0.06
C CYS A 25 17.71 -0.98 -1.27
N GLY A 26 16.69 -0.12 -1.32
CA GLY A 26 15.88 0.15 -2.52
C GLY A 26 14.96 -0.98 -2.96
N LYS A 27 15.03 -2.16 -2.33
CA LYS A 27 14.24 -3.33 -2.74
C LYS A 27 12.75 -3.10 -2.49
N GLU A 28 11.96 -3.40 -3.50
CA GLU A 28 10.51 -3.42 -3.40
C GLU A 28 9.97 -4.81 -3.08
N PHE A 29 8.93 -4.85 -2.25
CA PHE A 29 8.28 -6.10 -1.90
C PHE A 29 6.81 -5.89 -1.54
N GLY A 30 6.01 -6.93 -1.76
CA GLY A 30 4.62 -6.99 -1.31
C GLY A 30 4.48 -7.79 -0.02
N THR A 31 3.56 -7.40 0.86
CA THR A 31 3.19 -8.17 2.04
C THR A 31 1.71 -7.96 2.39
N TYR A 32 1.15 -8.83 3.21
CA TYR A 32 -0.20 -8.67 3.74
C TYR A 32 -0.17 -8.71 5.27
N LEU A 33 -0.66 -7.64 5.90
CA LEU A 33 -0.73 -7.53 7.36
C LEU A 33 -2.14 -7.83 7.86
N HIS A 34 -2.29 -8.93 8.60
CA HIS A 34 -3.58 -9.32 9.18
C HIS A 34 -4.01 -8.41 10.35
N VAL A 35 -3.05 -7.84 11.06
CA VAL A 35 -3.20 -6.90 12.18
C VAL A 35 -2.49 -5.60 11.85
N SER A 36 -2.92 -4.48 12.44
CA SER A 36 -2.21 -3.20 12.25
C SER A 36 -0.79 -3.32 12.80
N GLN A 37 0.20 -2.87 12.05
CA GLN A 37 1.59 -2.78 12.49
C GLN A 37 2.15 -1.39 12.26
N MET A 38 2.99 -0.97 13.20
CA MET A 38 3.66 0.34 13.19
C MET A 38 4.93 0.33 12.36
N SER A 39 5.51 -0.85 12.15
CA SER A 39 6.72 -1.02 11.36
C SER A 39 6.80 -2.42 10.79
N ILE A 40 7.70 -2.60 9.81
CA ILE A 40 8.01 -3.90 9.23
C ILE A 40 9.50 -4.02 8.92
N GLY A 41 10.07 -5.19 9.17
CA GLY A 41 11.46 -5.49 8.83
C GLY A 41 11.65 -5.76 7.34
N CYS A 42 12.71 -5.21 6.77
CA CYS A 42 13.24 -5.61 5.47
C CYS A 42 14.27 -6.73 5.65
N ARG A 43 14.45 -7.57 4.63
CA ARG A 43 15.46 -8.64 4.63
C ARG A 43 16.90 -8.13 4.71
N CYS A 44 17.17 -6.86 4.42
CA CYS A 44 18.49 -6.25 4.62
C CYS A 44 18.78 -5.89 6.09
N GLY A 45 17.81 -6.09 7.00
CA GLY A 45 17.94 -5.75 8.42
C GLY A 45 17.38 -4.38 8.80
N ALA A 46 17.02 -3.53 7.84
CA ALA A 46 16.39 -2.24 8.11
C ALA A 46 14.92 -2.36 8.52
N THR A 47 14.45 -1.47 9.38
CA THR A 47 13.04 -1.33 9.76
C THR A 47 12.39 -0.21 8.98
N ILE A 48 11.22 -0.48 8.39
CA ILE A 48 10.40 0.49 7.66
C ILE A 48 9.26 0.93 8.57
N SER A 49 9.13 2.24 8.79
CA SER A 49 8.00 2.81 9.53
C SER A 49 6.73 2.77 8.70
N LEU A 50 5.65 2.26 9.28
CA LEU A 50 4.29 2.22 8.73
C LEU A 50 3.36 3.25 9.40
N GLU A 51 3.87 4.01 10.36
CA GLU A 51 3.14 5.11 11.01
C GLU A 51 2.92 6.31 10.07
N ARG A 52 3.78 6.44 9.05
CA ARG A 52 3.66 7.50 8.04
C ARG A 52 2.51 7.18 7.11
N GLY A 53 1.75 8.20 6.72
CA GLY A 53 0.60 8.06 5.82
C GLY A 53 1.00 7.42 4.50
N LEU A 54 0.68 6.14 4.34
CA LEU A 54 0.91 5.41 3.10
C LEU A 54 -0.10 5.84 2.03
N ALA A 55 0.37 6.01 0.80
CA ALA A 55 -0.47 6.27 -0.35
C ALA A 55 -1.32 5.03 -0.66
N HIS A 56 -2.60 5.21 -0.97
CA HIS A 56 -3.46 4.09 -1.34
C HIS A 56 -3.34 3.78 -2.82
N TYR A 57 -3.58 2.52 -3.19
CA TYR A 57 -3.71 2.12 -4.57
C TYR A 57 -4.89 1.17 -4.77
N GLU A 58 -5.49 1.20 -5.96
CA GLU A 58 -6.56 0.29 -6.37
C GLU A 58 -6.37 -0.10 -7.83
N PHE A 59 -6.53 -1.39 -8.14
CA PHE A 59 -6.48 -1.87 -9.52
C PHE A 59 -7.33 -3.12 -9.74
N LYS A 60 -7.78 -3.32 -10.99
CA LYS A 60 -8.43 -4.54 -11.45
C LYS A 60 -7.58 -5.20 -12.53
N CYS A 61 -6.97 -6.34 -12.20
CA CYS A 61 -6.15 -7.05 -13.16
C CYS A 61 -7.01 -7.60 -14.31
N GLY A 62 -6.80 -7.09 -15.53
CA GLY A 62 -7.48 -7.59 -16.73
C GLY A 62 -7.18 -9.06 -17.06
N CYS A 63 -6.02 -9.59 -16.63
CA CYS A 63 -5.61 -10.97 -16.89
C CYS A 63 -6.36 -12.01 -16.05
N CYS A 64 -6.54 -11.79 -14.74
CA CYS A 64 -7.16 -12.76 -13.83
C CYS A 64 -8.45 -12.26 -13.16
N GLY A 65 -8.88 -11.04 -13.45
CA GLY A 65 -10.06 -10.40 -12.87
C GLY A 65 -9.90 -9.95 -11.40
N MET A 66 -8.73 -10.16 -10.80
CA MET A 66 -8.48 -9.81 -9.40
C MET A 66 -8.60 -8.31 -9.18
N HIS A 67 -9.44 -7.93 -8.21
CA HIS A 67 -9.55 -6.56 -7.74
C HIS A 67 -8.76 -6.41 -6.43
N ALA A 68 -7.81 -5.48 -6.39
CA ALA A 68 -6.90 -5.31 -5.26
C ALA A 68 -6.92 -3.86 -4.77
N LYS A 69 -6.88 -3.71 -3.44
CA LYS A 69 -6.71 -2.44 -2.74
C LYS A 69 -5.56 -2.58 -1.76
N GLY A 70 -4.65 -1.64 -1.76
CA GLY A 70 -3.50 -1.67 -0.87
C GLY A 70 -2.91 -0.30 -0.61
N GLN A 71 -1.76 -0.31 0.04
CA GLN A 71 -1.04 0.90 0.44
C GLN A 71 0.44 0.81 0.07
N THR A 72 1.08 1.94 -0.19
CA THR A 72 2.48 2.03 -0.59
C THR A 72 3.19 3.23 0.03
N ASN A 73 4.50 3.10 0.25
CA ASN A 73 5.38 4.21 0.64
C ASN A 73 6.15 4.80 -0.55
N ILE A 74 5.79 4.40 -1.78
CA ILE A 74 6.36 4.94 -3.02
C ILE A 74 5.60 6.22 -3.39
N GLU A 75 6.34 7.28 -3.69
CA GLU A 75 5.81 8.64 -3.94
C GLU A 75 6.04 9.10 -5.41
N GLU A 76 6.45 8.20 -6.29
CA GLU A 76 6.59 8.47 -7.72
C GLU A 76 5.24 8.69 -8.40
N LEU A 77 5.19 9.49 -9.48
CA LEU A 77 3.94 9.75 -10.20
C LEU A 77 3.34 8.50 -10.87
N GLU A 78 4.20 7.53 -11.17
CA GLU A 78 3.86 6.26 -11.80
C GLU A 78 4.57 5.13 -11.05
N ILE A 79 3.85 4.06 -10.76
CA ILE A 79 4.38 2.88 -10.07
C ILE A 79 3.92 1.60 -10.78
N THR A 80 4.73 0.54 -10.70
CA THR A 80 4.33 -0.79 -11.19
C THR A 80 4.15 -1.76 -10.03
N ILE A 81 2.95 -2.32 -9.90
CA ILE A 81 2.63 -3.33 -8.90
C ILE A 81 2.35 -4.66 -9.60
N PRO A 82 3.08 -5.74 -9.27
CA PRO A 82 2.78 -7.06 -9.82
C PRO A 82 1.48 -7.61 -9.22
N CYS A 83 0.56 -8.03 -10.07
CA CYS A 83 -0.60 -8.81 -9.66
C CYS A 83 -0.16 -10.20 -9.15
N LYS A 84 -1.01 -10.86 -8.37
CA LYS A 84 -0.79 -12.24 -7.91
C LYS A 84 -0.56 -13.23 -9.06
N CYS A 85 -1.16 -12.99 -10.25
CA CYS A 85 -0.94 -13.81 -11.43
C CYS A 85 0.38 -13.52 -12.17
N GLY A 86 1.17 -12.56 -11.71
CA GLY A 86 2.42 -12.13 -12.35
C GLY A 86 2.26 -10.98 -13.36
N ASN A 87 1.03 -10.62 -13.74
CA ASN A 87 0.81 -9.48 -14.64
C ASN A 87 1.27 -8.16 -13.98
N PRO A 88 2.20 -7.39 -14.59
CA PRO A 88 2.55 -6.07 -14.09
C PRO A 88 1.37 -5.10 -14.33
N ILE A 89 1.01 -4.34 -13.30
CA ILE A 89 -0.01 -3.30 -13.40
C ILE A 89 0.68 -1.96 -13.15
N THR A 90 0.64 -1.08 -14.15
CA THR A 90 1.10 0.30 -14.00
C THR A 90 -0.02 1.15 -13.45
N LEU A 91 0.27 1.95 -12.42
CA LEU A 91 -0.67 2.83 -11.77
C LEU A 91 -0.12 4.25 -11.75
N HIS A 92 -1.02 5.22 -11.89
CA HIS A 92 -0.70 6.64 -11.87
C HIS A 92 -1.30 7.32 -10.65
N TRP A 93 -0.59 8.29 -10.10
CA TRP A 93 -1.09 9.09 -8.98
C TRP A 93 -2.24 10.01 -9.43
N ASP A 94 -3.45 9.71 -8.96
CA ASP A 94 -4.61 10.58 -9.11
C ASP A 94 -4.64 11.59 -7.95
N LYS A 95 -4.37 12.87 -8.27
CA LYS A 95 -4.31 13.97 -7.29
C LYS A 95 -5.66 14.25 -6.64
N ASP A 96 -6.76 14.10 -7.37
CA ASP A 96 -8.10 14.40 -6.90
C ASP A 96 -8.58 13.34 -5.91
N LYS A 97 -8.30 12.08 -6.20
CA LYS A 97 -8.65 10.93 -5.34
C LYS A 97 -7.57 10.63 -4.30
N ARG A 98 -6.39 11.25 -4.41
CA ARG A 98 -5.21 11.04 -3.55
C ARG A 98 -4.82 9.56 -3.43
N ARG A 99 -4.79 8.87 -4.57
CA ARG A 99 -4.45 7.43 -4.66
C ARG A 99 -3.92 7.06 -6.04
N TYR A 100 -3.21 5.96 -6.12
CA TYR A 100 -2.82 5.35 -7.38
C TYR A 100 -3.97 4.54 -7.98
N ILE A 101 -4.19 4.71 -9.28
CA ILE A 101 -5.18 3.97 -10.06
C ILE A 101 -4.56 3.51 -11.39
N GLU A 102 -5.09 2.43 -11.94
CA GLU A 102 -4.81 1.99 -13.32
C GLU A 102 -5.31 3.03 -14.34
#